data_AF-A0A921DWR8-F1
#
_entry.id   AF-A0A921DWR8-F1
#
_cell.length_a   1.000
_cell.length_b   1.000
_cell.length_c   1.000
_cell.angle_alpha   90.00
_cell.angle_beta   90.00
_cell.angle_gamma   90.00
#
_symmetry.space_group_name_H-M   'P 1'
#
loop_
_entity.id
_entity.type
_entity.pdbx_description
1 polymer ?
#
loop_
_entity_poly.entity_id
_entity_poly.type
_entity_poly.pdbx_seq_one_letter_code
_entity_poly.pdbx_strand_id
1 'polypeptide(L)'
;MSFLEHKVKTALKHNSEYLMPFNADILSTIEHSRMTDKYRKTVDAVVLFNWALLHLDVKPKESDREQHVLVGDYLLAEFYKLVIEDNQLTVLNDMMEISKQIHNKKSRYLSENCNIEKSQLDALLYAPLHYLVEHFFLSKDVKRATERHVQQLMQDMMTLRLKEVM
;
A
#
# COMPACT_ATOMS: atom_id res chain seq x y z
N MET A 1 20.60 1.04 -1.89
CA MET A 1 19.37 0.25 -1.66
C MET A 1 18.81 0.69 -0.31
N SER A 2 17.61 1.24 -0.28
CA SER A 2 17.01 1.74 0.97
C SER A 2 16.56 0.57 1.87
N PHE A 3 16.32 0.84 3.15
CA PHE A 3 15.80 -0.16 4.10
C PHE A 3 14.48 -0.78 3.59
N LEU A 4 13.56 0.06 3.12
CA LEU A 4 12.28 -0.38 2.58
C LEU A 4 12.46 -1.23 1.32
N GLU A 5 13.27 -0.74 0.38
CA GLU A 5 13.58 -1.48 -0.84
C GLU A 5 14.21 -2.85 -0.52
N HIS A 6 15.08 -2.92 0.49
CA HIS A 6 15.66 -4.17 0.95
C HIS A 6 14.64 -5.12 1.57
N LYS A 7 13.79 -4.64 2.49
CA LYS A 7 12.78 -5.47 3.16
C LYS A 7 11.78 -6.05 2.18
N VAL A 8 11.40 -5.25 1.21
CA VAL A 8 10.47 -5.60 0.14
C VAL A 8 11.12 -6.58 -0.83
N LYS A 9 12.34 -6.30 -1.29
CA LYS A 9 13.09 -7.25 -2.11
C LYS A 9 13.38 -8.56 -1.39
N THR A 10 13.54 -8.53 -0.06
CA THR A 10 13.72 -9.74 0.75
C THR A 10 12.44 -10.55 0.82
N ALA A 11 11.29 -9.90 1.06
CA ALA A 11 9.98 -10.54 1.01
C ALA A 11 9.69 -11.15 -0.38
N LEU A 12 10.17 -10.48 -1.43
CA LEU A 12 9.87 -10.80 -2.83
C LEU A 12 11.01 -11.50 -3.56
N LYS A 13 12.06 -11.96 -2.85
CA LYS A 13 13.31 -12.48 -3.46
C LYS A 13 13.10 -13.70 -4.38
N HIS A 14 11.95 -14.35 -4.27
CA HIS A 14 11.53 -15.47 -5.12
C HIS A 14 10.38 -15.14 -6.09
N ASN A 15 9.88 -13.89 -6.12
CA ASN A 15 8.56 -13.56 -6.66
C ASN A 15 8.48 -12.16 -7.30
N SER A 16 9.32 -11.91 -8.31
CA SER A 16 9.33 -10.65 -9.08
C SER A 16 8.03 -10.39 -9.85
N GLU A 17 7.17 -11.39 -10.05
CA GLU A 17 5.89 -11.24 -10.73
C GLU A 17 4.79 -10.63 -9.83
N TYR A 18 4.98 -10.62 -8.51
CA TYR A 18 4.04 -10.03 -7.54
C TYR A 18 4.25 -8.52 -7.31
N LEU A 19 5.12 -7.91 -8.10
CA LEU A 19 5.52 -6.51 -8.01
C LEU A 19 4.52 -5.51 -8.62
N MET A 20 3.21 -5.78 -8.72
CA MET A 20 2.25 -4.78 -9.19
C MET A 20 1.50 -4.04 -8.06
N PRO A 21 1.70 -2.71 -7.91
CA PRO A 21 2.99 -2.08 -8.04
C PRO A 21 3.38 -1.35 -6.76
N PHE A 22 4.58 -1.68 -6.31
CA PHE A 22 5.46 -0.64 -5.80
C PHE A 22 5.61 0.41 -6.87
N ASN A 23 4.80 1.47 -6.79
CA ASN A 23 5.01 2.58 -7.67
C ASN A 23 6.33 3.24 -7.27
N ALA A 24 7.34 3.10 -8.13
CA ALA A 24 8.69 3.62 -7.88
C ALA A 24 8.70 5.14 -7.68
N ASP A 25 7.77 5.87 -8.31
CA ASP A 25 7.59 7.31 -8.09
C ASP A 25 7.09 7.60 -6.66
N ILE A 26 6.13 6.82 -6.15
CA ILE A 26 5.67 6.95 -4.75
C ILE A 26 6.80 6.66 -3.78
N LEU A 27 7.53 5.55 -3.96
CA LEU A 27 8.65 5.18 -3.10
C LEU A 27 9.75 6.24 -3.13
N SER A 28 10.15 6.68 -4.34
CA SER A 28 11.11 7.76 -4.52
C SER A 28 10.64 9.04 -3.82
N THR A 29 9.36 9.40 -3.94
CA THR A 29 8.79 10.58 -3.27
C THR A 29 8.85 10.46 -1.75
N ILE A 30 8.60 9.27 -1.20
CA ILE A 30 8.75 8.99 0.25
C ILE A 30 10.22 9.13 0.67
N GLU A 31 11.17 8.59 -0.10
CA GLU A 31 12.60 8.65 0.22
C GLU A 31 13.18 10.07 0.14
N HIS A 32 12.67 10.90 -0.78
CA HIS A 32 13.08 12.29 -0.95
C HIS A 32 12.28 13.27 -0.06
N SER A 33 11.21 12.80 0.59
CA SER A 33 10.53 13.57 1.63
C SER A 33 11.53 13.88 2.73
N ARG A 34 11.69 15.16 3.09
CA ARG A 34 12.54 15.59 4.21
C ARG A 34 11.95 15.08 5.52
N MET A 35 12.25 13.84 5.85
CA MET A 35 11.89 13.20 7.11
C MET A 35 12.99 13.44 8.12
N THR A 36 12.62 13.75 9.36
CA THR A 36 13.56 13.67 10.47
C THR A 36 13.77 12.20 10.82
N ASP A 37 14.99 11.82 11.21
CA ASP A 37 15.31 10.44 11.61
C ASP A 37 14.37 9.91 12.72
N LYS A 38 13.84 10.83 13.54
CA LYS A 38 12.85 10.57 14.58
C LYS A 38 11.61 9.82 14.08
N TYR A 39 11.13 10.10 12.87
CA TYR A 39 9.89 9.52 12.35
C TYR A 39 10.12 8.42 11.33
N ARG A 40 11.39 8.05 11.09
CA ARG A 40 11.75 7.10 10.05
C ARG A 40 11.12 5.73 10.26
N LYS A 41 11.17 5.20 11.49
CA LYS A 41 10.57 3.90 11.83
C LYS A 41 9.05 3.88 11.63
N THR A 42 8.36 4.93 12.07
CA THR A 42 6.90 5.05 11.91
C THR A 42 6.49 5.07 10.45
N VAL A 43 7.17 5.89 9.64
CA VAL A 43 6.93 5.92 8.19
C VAL A 43 7.22 4.56 7.58
N ASP A 44 8.38 3.97 7.86
CA ASP A 44 8.75 2.69 7.29
C ASP A 44 7.72 1.60 7.65
N ALA A 45 7.21 1.60 8.89
CA ALA A 45 6.17 0.68 9.35
C ALA A 45 4.86 0.86 8.58
N VAL A 46 4.32 2.09 8.53
CA VAL A 46 3.04 2.35 7.86
C VAL A 46 3.12 2.10 6.36
N VAL A 47 4.29 2.36 5.76
CA VAL A 47 4.53 2.06 4.36
C VAL A 47 4.53 0.53 4.12
N LEU A 48 5.18 -0.27 4.98
CA LEU A 48 5.08 -1.74 4.94
C LEU A 48 3.64 -2.24 5.10
N PHE A 49 2.88 -1.63 6.01
CA PHE A 49 1.47 -1.93 6.21
C PHE A 49 0.65 -1.68 4.94
N ASN A 50 0.80 -0.51 4.32
CA ASN A 50 0.13 -0.18 3.07
C ASN A 50 0.43 -1.20 1.97
N TRP A 51 1.70 -1.59 1.85
CA TRP A 51 2.12 -2.56 0.85
C TRP A 51 1.61 -3.97 1.12
N ALA A 52 1.48 -4.39 2.37
CA ALA A 52 0.84 -5.64 2.70
C ALA A 52 -0.62 -5.67 2.20
N LEU A 53 -1.37 -4.58 2.42
CA LEU A 53 -2.75 -4.47 1.95
C LEU A 53 -2.85 -4.52 0.41
N LEU A 54 -2.00 -3.76 -0.29
CA LEU A 54 -1.96 -3.76 -1.75
C LEU A 54 -1.55 -5.11 -2.33
N HIS A 55 -0.58 -5.77 -1.70
CA HIS A 55 -0.15 -7.10 -2.10
C HIS A 55 -1.33 -8.07 -2.01
N LEU A 56 -2.04 -8.11 -0.88
CA LEU A 56 -3.17 -9.00 -0.65
C LEU A 56 -4.41 -8.69 -1.53
N ASP A 57 -4.48 -7.52 -2.16
CA ASP A 57 -5.52 -7.21 -3.16
C ASP A 57 -5.28 -7.90 -4.50
N VAL A 58 -4.04 -8.29 -4.81
CA VAL A 58 -3.70 -8.93 -6.08
C VAL A 58 -4.11 -10.40 -6.03
N LYS A 59 -4.98 -10.83 -6.96
CA LYS A 59 -5.33 -12.25 -7.09
C LYS A 59 -4.09 -13.06 -7.53
N PRO A 60 -3.55 -13.97 -6.70
CA PRO A 60 -2.40 -14.76 -7.09
C PRO A 60 -2.79 -15.88 -8.07
N LYS A 61 -1.79 -16.43 -8.76
CA LYS A 61 -1.92 -17.73 -9.43
C LYS A 61 -2.16 -18.80 -8.36
N GLU A 62 -2.89 -19.87 -8.70
CA GLU A 62 -3.17 -20.94 -7.72
C GLU A 62 -1.89 -21.55 -7.13
N SER A 63 -0.87 -21.76 -7.95
CA SER A 63 0.42 -22.33 -7.54
C SER A 63 1.15 -21.53 -6.46
N ASP A 64 0.83 -20.24 -6.35
CA ASP A 64 1.59 -19.29 -5.55
C ASP A 64 0.75 -18.74 -4.39
N ARG A 65 -0.50 -19.22 -4.23
CA ARG A 65 -1.47 -18.68 -3.27
C ARG A 65 -0.93 -18.65 -1.83
N GLU A 66 -0.30 -19.74 -1.40
CA GLU A 66 0.28 -19.83 -0.05
C GLU A 66 1.41 -18.82 0.14
N GLN A 67 2.33 -18.76 -0.81
CA GLN A 67 3.45 -17.83 -0.76
C GLN A 67 2.98 -16.38 -0.81
N HIS A 68 1.94 -16.09 -1.59
CA HIS A 68 1.31 -14.78 -1.64
C HIS A 68 0.79 -14.35 -0.27
N VAL A 69 0.06 -15.22 0.43
CA VAL A 69 -0.41 -14.93 1.80
C VAL A 69 0.76 -14.71 2.76
N LEU A 70 1.77 -15.59 2.73
CA LEU A 70 2.93 -15.50 3.63
C LEU A 70 3.74 -14.22 3.44
N VAL A 71 3.83 -13.69 2.22
CA VAL A 71 4.46 -12.39 1.96
C VAL A 71 3.67 -11.25 2.62
N GLY A 72 2.35 -11.26 2.50
CA GLY A 72 1.49 -10.30 3.19
C GLY A 72 1.67 -10.35 4.71
N ASP A 73 1.64 -11.55 5.28
CA ASP A 73 1.84 -11.77 6.72
C ASP A 73 3.22 -11.31 7.19
N TYR A 74 4.28 -11.57 6.40
CA TYR A 74 5.62 -11.09 6.71
C TYR A 74 5.70 -9.56 6.76
N LEU A 75 5.11 -8.87 5.79
CA LEU A 75 5.10 -7.40 5.76
C LEU A 75 4.33 -6.82 6.97
N LEU A 76 3.20 -7.43 7.34
CA LEU A 76 2.45 -7.07 8.55
C LEU A 76 3.24 -7.33 9.82
N ALA A 77 3.97 -8.45 9.91
CA ALA A 77 4.83 -8.75 11.06
C ALA A 77 5.95 -7.71 11.22
N GLU A 78 6.56 -7.26 10.13
CA GLU A 78 7.57 -6.19 10.17
C GLU A 78 6.95 -4.84 10.57
N PHE A 79 5.72 -4.53 10.13
CA PHE A 79 4.97 -3.38 10.64
C PHE A 79 4.79 -3.45 12.17
N TYR A 80 4.26 -4.55 12.70
CA TYR A 80 4.03 -4.69 14.14
C TYR A 80 5.33 -4.55 14.94
N LYS A 81 6.41 -5.16 14.44
CA LYS A 81 7.74 -5.06 15.04
C LYS A 81 8.21 -3.61 15.16
N LEU A 82 8.17 -2.85 14.07
CA LEU A 82 8.64 -1.46 14.06
C LEU A 82 7.80 -0.55 14.96
N VAL A 83 6.48 -0.76 14.98
CA VAL A 83 5.56 0.03 15.83
C VAL A 83 5.78 -0.25 17.31
N ILE A 84 6.00 -1.51 17.70
CA ILE A 84 6.28 -1.89 19.09
C ILE A 84 7.65 -1.35 19.53
N GLU A 85 8.68 -1.47 18.68
CA GLU A 85 10.03 -0.97 18.98
C GLU A 85 10.07 0.54 19.23
N ASP A 86 9.19 1.30 18.57
CA ASP A 86 9.11 2.76 18.69
C ASP A 86 7.99 3.23 19.65
N ASN A 87 7.30 2.29 20.31
CA ASN A 87 6.17 2.52 21.22
C ASN A 87 5.03 3.36 20.60
N GLN A 88 4.75 3.17 19.30
CA GLN A 88 3.77 3.96 18.54
C GLN A 88 2.36 3.32 18.57
N LEU A 89 1.82 3.06 19.77
CA LEU A 89 0.53 2.37 19.92
C LEU A 89 -0.66 3.10 19.29
N THR A 90 -0.60 4.43 19.17
CA THR A 90 -1.62 5.20 18.44
C THR A 90 -1.62 4.83 16.95
N VAL A 91 -0.44 4.76 16.33
CA VAL A 91 -0.29 4.35 14.92
C VAL A 91 -0.81 2.93 14.72
N LEU A 92 -0.54 2.02 15.66
CA LEU A 92 -1.10 0.67 15.62
C LEU A 92 -2.63 0.69 15.52
N ASN A 93 -3.28 1.38 16.46
CA ASN A 93 -4.74 1.44 16.52
C ASN A 93 -5.34 2.10 15.27
N ASP A 94 -4.74 3.19 14.80
CA ASP A 94 -5.18 3.90 13.61
C ASP A 94 -5.07 3.00 12.36
N MET A 95 -3.98 2.26 12.20
CA MET A 95 -3.82 1.32 11.08
C MET A 95 -4.82 0.17 11.13
N MET A 96 -5.14 -0.35 12.33
CA MET A 96 -6.17 -1.38 12.48
C MET A 96 -7.55 -0.84 12.07
N GLU A 97 -7.92 0.37 12.50
CA GLU A 97 -9.20 0.97 12.13
C GLU A 97 -9.27 1.30 10.64
N ILE A 98 -8.22 1.91 10.07
CA ILE A 98 -8.11 2.18 8.63
C ILE A 98 -8.27 0.88 7.83
N SER A 99 -7.57 -0.19 8.20
CA SER A 99 -7.66 -1.46 7.47
C SER A 99 -9.05 -2.07 7.53
N LYS A 100 -9.71 -2.02 8.69
CA LYS A 100 -11.10 -2.49 8.83
C LYS A 100 -12.04 -1.70 7.92
N GLN A 101 -11.89 -0.37 7.87
CA GLN A 101 -12.70 0.48 7.00
C GLN A 101 -12.45 0.18 5.51
N ILE A 102 -11.19 0.00 5.11
CA ILE A 102 -10.83 -0.37 3.73
C ILE A 102 -11.47 -1.71 3.36
N HIS A 103 -11.32 -2.76 4.18
CA HIS A 103 -11.89 -4.08 3.92
C HIS A 103 -13.41 -4.03 3.77
N ASN A 104 -14.10 -3.33 4.69
CA ASN A 104 -15.55 -3.18 4.63
C ASN A 104 -16.00 -2.48 3.34
N LYS A 105 -15.32 -1.40 2.94
CA LYS A 105 -15.63 -0.68 1.70
C LYS A 105 -15.38 -1.57 0.48
N LYS A 106 -14.21 -2.23 0.38
CA LYS A 106 -13.88 -3.14 -0.72
C LYS A 106 -14.90 -4.26 -0.87
N SER A 107 -15.26 -4.91 0.25
CA SER A 107 -16.28 -5.96 0.26
C SER A 107 -17.62 -5.47 -0.25
N ARG A 108 -18.04 -4.26 0.15
CA ARG A 108 -19.30 -3.65 -0.32
C ARG A 108 -19.25 -3.34 -1.82
N TYR A 109 -18.16 -2.75 -2.31
CA TYR A 109 -17.99 -2.48 -3.75
C TYR A 109 -18.06 -3.75 -4.59
N LEU A 110 -17.48 -4.84 -4.10
CA LEU A 110 -17.56 -6.16 -4.75
C LEU A 110 -18.99 -6.72 -4.74
N SER A 111 -19.72 -6.61 -3.64
CA SER A 111 -21.09 -7.15 -3.54
C SER A 111 -22.12 -6.35 -4.33
N GLU A 112 -21.98 -5.02 -4.37
CA GLU A 112 -22.94 -4.10 -4.98
C GLU A 112 -22.62 -3.75 -6.44
N ASN A 113 -21.50 -4.27 -6.98
CA ASN A 113 -21.02 -4.01 -8.33
C ASN A 113 -21.02 -2.51 -8.72
N CYS A 114 -20.65 -1.67 -7.76
CA CYS A 114 -20.68 -0.22 -7.91
C CYS A 114 -19.45 0.28 -8.67
N ASN A 115 -19.63 1.34 -9.47
CA ASN A 115 -18.50 2.07 -10.03
C ASN A 115 -17.73 2.78 -8.92
N ILE A 116 -16.40 2.66 -8.94
CA ILE A 116 -15.51 3.31 -7.98
C ILE A 116 -14.98 4.60 -8.62
N GLU A 117 -15.20 5.73 -7.95
CA GLU A 117 -14.63 7.01 -8.37
C GLU A 117 -13.13 7.09 -8.08
N LYS A 118 -12.40 7.95 -8.80
CA LYS A 118 -10.95 8.13 -8.63
C LYS A 118 -10.53 8.39 -7.18
N SER A 119 -11.21 9.32 -6.51
CA SER A 119 -10.93 9.69 -5.12
C SER A 119 -11.20 8.54 -4.16
N GLN A 120 -12.23 7.73 -4.44
CA GLN A 120 -12.55 6.55 -3.65
C GLN A 120 -11.49 5.47 -3.84
N LEU A 121 -11.03 5.23 -5.07
CA LEU A 121 -9.98 4.27 -5.37
C LEU A 121 -8.65 4.67 -4.70
N ASP A 122 -8.27 5.95 -4.74
CA ASP A 122 -7.08 6.46 -4.03
C ASP A 122 -7.15 6.23 -2.52
N ALA A 123 -8.29 6.51 -1.90
CA ALA A 123 -8.48 6.22 -0.47
C ALA A 123 -8.46 4.71 -0.16
N LEU A 124 -9.00 3.86 -1.04
CA LEU A 124 -8.99 2.40 -0.85
C LEU A 124 -7.60 1.78 -0.93
N LEU A 125 -6.72 2.36 -1.74
CA LEU A 125 -5.37 1.85 -1.99
C LEU A 125 -4.31 2.49 -1.07
N TYR A 126 -4.50 3.74 -0.66
CA TYR A 126 -3.44 4.56 -0.07
C TYR A 126 -3.81 5.29 1.23
N ALA A 127 -4.95 5.00 1.87
CA ALA A 127 -5.32 5.64 3.14
C ALA A 127 -4.22 5.56 4.23
N PRO A 128 -3.46 4.46 4.40
CA PRO A 128 -2.30 4.45 5.29
C PRO A 128 -1.22 5.48 4.93
N LEU A 129 -0.95 5.73 3.65
CA LEU A 129 -0.03 6.79 3.23
C LEU A 129 -0.63 8.18 3.43
N HIS A 130 -1.94 8.34 3.24
CA HIS A 130 -2.64 9.60 3.53
C HIS A 130 -2.56 9.95 5.01
N TYR A 131 -2.69 8.97 5.91
CA TYR A 131 -2.47 9.14 7.34
C TYR A 131 -1.10 9.76 7.64
N LEU A 132 -0.03 9.26 7.00
CA LEU A 132 1.30 9.84 7.18
C LEU A 132 1.38 11.31 6.74
N VAL A 133 0.67 11.69 5.68
CA VAL A 133 0.61 13.09 5.21
C VAL A 133 -0.23 13.96 6.15
N GLU A 134 -1.38 13.46 6.60
CA GLU A 134 -2.31 14.16 7.50
C GLU A 134 -1.71 14.43 8.88
N HIS A 135 -0.87 13.52 9.35
CA HIS A 135 -0.15 13.61 10.62
C HIS A 135 1.27 14.18 10.48
N PHE A 136 1.60 14.79 9.33
CA PHE A 136 2.87 15.49 9.07
C PHE A 136 4.14 14.62 9.16
N PHE A 137 4.01 13.29 9.04
CA PHE A 137 5.13 12.38 8.90
C PHE A 137 5.75 12.43 7.49
N LEU A 138 4.94 12.75 6.46
CA LEU A 138 5.36 12.87 5.06
C LEU A 138 4.87 14.17 4.42
N SER A 139 5.56 14.59 3.35
CA SER A 139 5.15 15.75 2.58
C SER A 139 3.87 15.48 1.77
N LYS A 140 3.13 16.55 1.44
CA LYS A 140 1.96 16.49 0.54
C LYS A 140 2.30 16.01 -0.87
N ASP A 141 3.57 15.91 -1.25
CA ASP A 141 3.96 15.40 -2.56
C ASP A 141 3.69 13.89 -2.67
N VAL A 142 3.74 13.16 -1.55
CA VAL A 142 3.37 11.73 -1.52
C VAL A 142 1.91 11.55 -1.90
N LYS A 143 1.01 12.38 -1.36
CA LYS A 143 -0.42 12.36 -1.74
C LYS A 143 -0.60 12.64 -3.23
N ARG A 144 0.14 13.59 -3.80
CA ARG A 144 0.08 13.85 -5.25
C ARG A 144 0.61 12.67 -6.06
N ALA A 145 1.63 11.98 -5.58
CA ALA A 145 2.17 10.78 -6.23
C ALA A 145 1.13 9.63 -6.24
N THR A 146 0.39 9.41 -5.13
CA THR A 146 -0.70 8.41 -5.10
C THR A 146 -1.82 8.77 -6.07
N GLU A 147 -2.26 10.04 -6.07
CA GLU A 147 -3.33 10.51 -6.96
C GLU A 147 -2.97 10.40 -8.46
N ARG A 148 -1.69 10.62 -8.81
CA ARG A 148 -1.17 10.40 -10.18
C ARG A 148 -1.17 8.93 -10.53
N HIS A 149 -0.72 8.07 -9.63
CA HIS A 149 -0.70 6.64 -9.88
C HIS A 149 -2.12 6.07 -10.06
N VAL A 150 -3.09 6.48 -9.24
CA VAL A 150 -4.49 6.07 -9.43
C VAL A 150 -5.05 6.55 -10.76
N GLN A 151 -4.67 7.75 -11.20
CA GLN A 151 -5.05 8.24 -12.52
C GLN A 151 -4.55 7.33 -13.65
N GLN A 152 -3.30 6.88 -13.55
CA GLN A 152 -2.71 5.94 -14.51
C GLN A 152 -3.45 4.61 -14.49
N LEU A 153 -3.70 4.03 -13.31
CA LEU A 153 -4.45 2.77 -13.17
C LEU A 153 -5.85 2.86 -13.78
N MET A 154 -6.57 3.96 -13.57
CA MET A 154 -7.90 4.14 -14.17
C MET A 154 -7.85 4.32 -15.69
N GLN A 155 -6.82 4.96 -16.22
CA GLN A 155 -6.60 5.05 -17.67
C GLN A 155 -6.27 3.67 -18.25
N ASP A 156 -5.42 2.89 -17.59
CA ASP A 156 -5.06 1.54 -18.02
C ASP A 156 -6.26 0.58 -17.95
N MET A 157 -7.09 0.66 -16.90
CA MET A 157 -8.35 -0.10 -16.80
C MET A 157 -9.39 0.34 -17.85
N MET A 158 -9.47 1.63 -18.20
CA MET A 158 -10.27 2.09 -19.33
C MET A 158 -9.73 1.57 -20.68
N THR A 159 -8.42 1.34 -20.77
CA THR A 159 -7.77 0.78 -21.96
C THR A 159 -7.95 -0.74 -22.05
N LEU A 160 -8.02 -1.45 -20.91
CA LEU A 160 -8.34 -2.89 -20.82
C LEU A 160 -9.81 -3.19 -21.20
N ARG A 161 -10.76 -2.29 -20.88
CA ARG A 161 -12.15 -2.40 -21.36
C ARG A 161 -12.31 -2.27 -22.89
N LEU A 162 -11.26 -1.90 -23.63
CA LEU A 162 -11.23 -1.92 -25.10
C LEU A 162 -10.56 -3.17 -25.69
N LYS A 163 -9.89 -3.99 -24.87
CA LYS A 163 -9.27 -5.27 -25.30
C LYS A 163 -9.96 -6.52 -24.76
N GLU A 164 -10.79 -6.40 -23.72
CA GLU A 164 -11.54 -7.53 -23.15
C GLU A 164 -13.03 -7.56 -23.59
N VAL A 165 -13.39 -6.78 -24.61
CA VAL A 165 -14.71 -6.82 -25.31
C VAL A 165 -14.57 -7.28 -26.78
N MET A 166 -13.43 -7.89 -27.15
CA MET A 166 -13.27 -8.61 -28.42
C MET A 166 -12.78 -10.03 -28.19
#